data_AF-A0AAE1IHK4-F1
#
_entry.id   AF-A0AAE1IHK4-F1
#
_cell.length_a   1.000
_cell.length_b   1.000
_cell.length_c   1.000
_cell.angle_alpha   90.00
_cell.angle_beta   90.00
_cell.angle_gamma   90.00
#
_symmetry.space_group_name_H-M   'P 1'
#
loop_
_entity.id
_entity.type
_entity.pdbx_description
1 polymer ?
#
loop_
_entity_poly.entity_id
_entity_poly.type
_entity_poly.pdbx_seq_one_letter_code
_entity_poly.pdbx_strand_id
1 'polypeptide(L)'
;MSGHGNSSHKHAGGSRRSTNNLPPDSDYRSFLFVINELKVDRDETYHSNDGWHNRIPLSNPKGYGGETHGTVMRYQSGRVTVAPGYAWYRGDANEAGWWPAGNVLMYSSGEGEGLRYVAAYKQLAVFSCGPFLPIVVVNGDPLSAGSLSRTPLLFHHPPLQPGISHAVHPESNMEPGPGPCKFVAGANPSWMPSLVPAAYSNPYNPRPSVGLSGELPIILGLMAFSESTYEEGAVDRTFLGDDAHRGKWRDGHWYRAEAPRGYAPSASEMPLGFLITVLYDPENPEYSNEGSLREMEWKEVLVREGRR
;
A
#
# COMPACT_ATOMS: atom_id res chain seq x y z
N MET A 1 -6.60 -57.60 51.08
CA MET A 1 -5.39 -57.23 50.31
C MET A 1 -5.82 -56.32 49.18
N SER A 2 -5.19 -55.14 49.04
CA SER A 2 -5.13 -54.22 47.89
C SER A 2 -6.45 -53.82 47.18
N GLY A 3 -6.76 -52.57 46.86
CA GLY A 3 -5.95 -51.37 46.65
C GLY A 3 -6.32 -50.75 45.28
N HIS A 4 -6.58 -49.43 45.27
CA HIS A 4 -6.64 -48.49 44.10
C HIS A 4 -7.76 -48.70 43.05
N GLY A 5 -8.35 -47.71 42.36
CA GLY A 5 -8.08 -46.28 42.19
C GLY A 5 -8.40 -45.86 40.73
N ASN A 6 -8.92 -44.64 40.52
CA ASN A 6 -9.09 -43.83 39.28
C ASN A 6 -10.29 -44.13 38.35
N SER A 7 -11.18 -43.15 38.08
CA SER A 7 -11.11 -42.01 37.09
C SER A 7 -11.10 -42.53 35.64
N SER A 8 -11.81 -42.01 34.62
CA SER A 8 -12.15 -40.64 34.21
C SER A 8 -13.06 -40.70 32.95
N HIS A 9 -13.92 -39.68 32.79
CA HIS A 9 -14.50 -39.03 31.58
C HIS A 9 -14.65 -39.80 30.24
N LYS A 10 -15.89 -39.95 29.73
CA LYS A 10 -16.56 -39.14 28.66
C LYS A 10 -15.77 -38.98 27.36
N HIS A 11 -16.34 -39.43 26.24
CA HIS A 11 -16.75 -38.59 25.10
C HIS A 11 -17.59 -39.44 24.11
N ALA A 12 -18.90 -39.20 24.11
CA ALA A 12 -19.80 -39.66 23.05
C ALA A 12 -19.73 -38.65 21.89
N GLY A 13 -19.49 -39.18 20.69
CA GLY A 13 -19.48 -38.44 19.43
C GLY A 13 -20.83 -37.83 19.13
N GLY A 14 -20.79 -36.58 18.69
CA GLY A 14 -21.91 -35.87 18.10
C GLY A 14 -21.39 -35.07 16.92
N SER A 15 -21.51 -35.66 15.73
CA SER A 15 -21.28 -35.02 14.45
C SER A 15 -22.15 -33.76 14.34
N ARG A 16 -21.54 -32.59 14.56
CA ARG A 16 -22.12 -31.31 14.17
C ARG A 16 -21.52 -30.94 12.83
N ARG A 17 -22.27 -31.20 11.76
CA ARG A 17 -22.18 -30.46 10.51
C ARG A 17 -22.26 -28.97 10.85
N SER A 18 -21.11 -28.30 10.81
CA SER A 18 -21.04 -26.85 10.83
C SER A 18 -21.60 -26.36 9.50
N THR A 19 -22.87 -25.95 9.51
CA THR A 19 -23.43 -25.09 8.48
C THR A 19 -22.69 -23.76 8.57
N ASN A 20 -21.72 -23.56 7.67
CA ASN A 20 -21.05 -22.28 7.49
C ASN A 20 -22.08 -21.25 7.02
N ASN A 21 -22.65 -20.52 7.98
CA ASN A 21 -23.30 -19.25 7.71
C ASN A 21 -22.21 -18.24 7.36
N LEU A 22 -21.89 -18.10 6.07
CA LEU A 22 -21.24 -16.89 5.57
C LEU A 22 -22.20 -15.71 5.80
N PRO A 23 -21.74 -14.56 6.32
CA PRO A 23 -22.57 -13.38 6.42
C PRO A 23 -22.93 -12.86 5.01
N PRO A 24 -24.06 -12.14 4.83
CA PRO A 24 -24.58 -11.77 3.51
C PRO A 24 -23.86 -10.58 2.82
N ASP A 25 -22.74 -10.08 3.35
CA ASP A 25 -21.94 -9.01 2.74
C ASP A 25 -20.51 -9.49 2.53
N SER A 26 -20.30 -10.39 1.57
CA SER A 26 -18.99 -10.49 0.95
C SER A 26 -18.74 -9.16 0.26
N ASP A 27 -17.81 -8.36 0.75
CA ASP A 27 -17.42 -7.09 0.13
C ASP A 27 -17.02 -7.37 -1.32
N TYR A 28 -17.94 -7.09 -2.25
CA TYR A 28 -17.77 -7.34 -3.69
C TYR A 28 -16.81 -6.33 -4.32
N ARG A 29 -16.25 -5.40 -3.55
CA ARG A 29 -15.34 -4.39 -4.08
C ARG A 29 -14.07 -5.02 -4.60
N SER A 30 -13.64 -4.49 -5.74
CA SER A 30 -12.36 -4.79 -6.33
C SER A 30 -11.74 -3.52 -6.90
N PHE A 31 -10.44 -3.58 -7.13
CA PHE A 31 -9.70 -2.59 -7.91
C PHE A 31 -8.45 -3.26 -8.49
N LEU A 32 -7.95 -2.70 -9.58
CA LEU A 32 -6.64 -3.06 -10.08
C LEU A 32 -5.61 -2.12 -9.48
N PHE A 33 -4.40 -2.62 -9.28
CA PHE A 33 -3.28 -1.77 -8.91
C PHE A 33 -1.98 -2.31 -9.48
N VAL A 34 -1.02 -1.41 -9.64
CA VAL A 34 0.34 -1.72 -10.03
C VAL A 34 1.29 -0.82 -9.25
N ILE A 35 2.43 -1.40 -8.89
CA ILE A 35 3.46 -0.73 -8.09
C ILE A 35 4.77 -0.89 -8.86
N ASN A 36 5.28 0.21 -9.38
CA ASN A 36 6.55 0.24 -10.11
C ASN A 36 7.64 0.80 -9.23
N GLU A 37 8.80 0.16 -9.20
CA GLU A 37 9.97 0.69 -8.51
C GLU A 37 10.62 1.78 -9.36
N LEU A 38 10.77 2.98 -8.79
CA LEU A 38 11.34 4.12 -9.48
C LEU A 38 12.86 4.06 -9.48
N LYS A 39 13.46 4.20 -10.66
CA LYS A 39 14.92 4.23 -10.82
C LYS A 39 15.40 5.67 -10.67
N VAL A 40 15.88 6.02 -9.47
CA VAL A 40 16.46 7.33 -9.19
C VAL A 40 17.90 7.34 -9.71
N ASP A 41 18.22 8.29 -10.60
CA ASP A 41 19.60 8.50 -11.06
C ASP A 41 20.49 8.90 -9.86
N ARG A 42 21.75 8.50 -9.87
CA ARG A 42 22.74 8.80 -8.82
C ARG A 42 23.55 10.07 -9.12
N ASP A 43 23.24 10.75 -10.22
CA ASP A 43 23.85 12.03 -10.54
C ASP A 43 23.44 13.11 -9.51
N GLU A 44 24.41 13.50 -8.68
CA GLU A 44 24.28 14.51 -7.63
C GLU A 44 23.80 15.88 -8.14
N THR A 45 23.91 16.16 -9.45
CA THR A 45 23.37 17.40 -10.03
C THR A 45 21.86 17.53 -9.90
N TYR A 46 21.13 16.41 -9.82
CA TYR A 46 19.68 16.40 -9.64
C TYR A 46 19.25 16.34 -8.19
N HIS A 47 20.14 15.93 -7.27
CA HIS A 47 19.80 15.76 -5.88
C HIS A 47 19.65 17.10 -5.17
N SER A 48 18.46 17.33 -4.62
CA SER A 48 18.21 18.38 -3.64
C SER A 48 17.98 17.75 -2.28
N ASN A 49 18.45 18.44 -1.26
CA ASN A 49 18.09 18.15 0.12
C ASN A 49 17.02 19.15 0.57
N ASP A 50 16.24 18.79 1.58
CA ASP A 50 15.45 19.79 2.28
C ASP A 50 16.35 20.76 3.09
N GLY A 51 15.74 21.77 3.71
CA GLY A 51 16.45 22.75 4.55
C GLY A 51 17.11 22.14 5.80
N TRP A 52 16.88 20.86 6.09
CA TRP A 52 17.45 20.10 7.20
C TRP A 52 18.44 19.04 6.73
N HIS A 53 18.86 19.10 5.46
CA HIS A 53 19.79 18.17 4.82
C HIS A 53 19.28 16.73 4.67
N ASN A 54 17.98 16.48 4.75
CA ASN A 54 17.41 15.18 4.38
C ASN A 54 17.41 15.03 2.86
N ARG A 55 17.80 13.86 2.36
CA ARG A 55 17.60 13.50 0.95
C ARG A 55 16.10 13.43 0.68
N ILE A 56 15.62 14.12 -0.36
CA ILE A 56 14.20 14.11 -0.76
C ILE A 56 14.05 13.59 -2.19
N PRO A 57 12.85 13.15 -2.60
CA PRO A 57 12.59 12.72 -3.96
C PRO A 57 12.93 13.83 -4.95
N LEU A 58 13.45 13.45 -6.11
CA LEU A 58 13.89 14.40 -7.11
C LEU A 58 12.72 15.27 -7.58
N SER A 59 13.03 16.54 -7.82
CA SER A 59 12.03 17.48 -8.29
C SER A 59 11.85 17.49 -9.79
N ASN A 60 12.91 17.09 -10.51
CA ASN A 60 12.97 17.09 -11.95
C ASN A 60 12.79 15.64 -12.47
N PRO A 61 11.80 15.39 -13.35
CA PRO A 61 11.60 14.09 -13.98
C PRO A 61 12.83 13.54 -14.69
N LYS A 62 13.71 14.41 -15.19
CA LYS A 62 14.97 14.02 -15.84
C LYS A 62 15.96 13.31 -14.93
N GLY A 63 15.80 13.45 -13.62
CA GLY A 63 16.61 12.74 -12.64
C GLY A 63 16.17 11.29 -12.43
N TYR A 64 15.13 10.82 -13.12
CA TYR A 64 14.68 9.42 -13.06
C TYR A 64 15.10 8.67 -14.33
N GLY A 65 15.76 7.52 -14.13
CA GLY A 65 16.14 6.58 -15.18
C GLY A 65 15.01 5.65 -15.62
N GLY A 66 13.76 6.01 -15.34
CA GLY A 66 12.57 5.19 -15.60
C GLY A 66 12.10 4.42 -14.36
N GLU A 67 11.52 3.25 -14.59
CA GLU A 67 10.97 2.39 -13.53
C GLU A 67 11.18 0.91 -13.86
N THR A 68 11.09 0.05 -12.85
CA THR A 68 10.93 -1.40 -13.04
C THR A 68 9.44 -1.70 -12.98
N HIS A 69 8.90 -2.24 -14.07
CA HIS A 69 7.47 -2.51 -14.19
C HIS A 69 7.03 -3.61 -13.21
N GLY A 70 5.99 -3.31 -12.42
CA GLY A 70 5.35 -4.29 -11.55
C GLY A 70 4.30 -5.11 -12.28
N THR A 71 3.90 -6.23 -11.66
CA THR A 71 2.75 -7.01 -12.07
C THR A 71 1.46 -6.23 -11.78
N VAL A 72 0.53 -6.20 -12.74
CA VAL A 72 -0.82 -5.67 -12.48
C VAL A 72 -1.58 -6.69 -11.65
N MET A 73 -2.02 -6.26 -10.48
CA MET A 73 -2.69 -7.08 -9.49
C MET A 73 -4.14 -6.63 -9.32
N ARG A 74 -5.01 -7.56 -8.95
CA ARG A 74 -6.39 -7.31 -8.57
C ARG A 74 -6.54 -7.57 -7.08
N TYR A 75 -7.01 -6.57 -6.34
CA TYR A 75 -7.62 -6.78 -5.04
C TYR A 75 -9.10 -7.10 -5.26
N GLN A 76 -9.60 -8.17 -4.66
CA GLN A 76 -11.03 -8.50 -4.63
C GLN A 76 -11.36 -9.21 -3.33
N SER A 77 -12.34 -8.69 -2.58
CA SER A 77 -12.88 -9.33 -1.38
C SER A 77 -11.80 -9.80 -0.39
N GLY A 78 -10.81 -8.95 -0.10
CA GLY A 78 -9.73 -9.25 0.84
C GLY A 78 -8.56 -10.03 0.26
N ARG A 79 -8.58 -10.40 -1.02
CA ARG A 79 -7.50 -11.19 -1.65
C ARG A 79 -6.84 -10.42 -2.77
N VAL A 80 -5.52 -10.55 -2.86
CA VAL A 80 -4.76 -10.06 -4.01
C VAL A 80 -4.41 -11.23 -4.93
N THR A 81 -4.61 -11.03 -6.22
CA THR A 81 -4.27 -11.97 -7.29
C THR A 81 -3.62 -11.23 -8.46
N VAL A 82 -2.92 -11.94 -9.34
CA VAL A 82 -2.53 -11.38 -10.64
C VAL A 82 -3.80 -11.04 -11.41
N ALA A 83 -3.79 -9.96 -12.21
CA ALA A 83 -4.88 -9.60 -13.12
C ALA A 83 -4.50 -10.02 -14.56
N PRO A 84 -4.88 -11.22 -15.04
CA PRO A 84 -4.52 -11.67 -16.39
C PRO A 84 -5.18 -10.80 -17.45
N GLY A 85 -4.48 -10.53 -18.54
CA GLY A 85 -4.99 -9.64 -19.59
C GLY A 85 -4.75 -8.15 -19.32
N TYR A 86 -4.09 -7.80 -18.21
CA TYR A 86 -3.70 -6.42 -17.90
C TYR A 86 -2.18 -6.32 -17.79
N ALA A 87 -1.61 -5.25 -18.33
CA ALA A 87 -0.18 -4.97 -18.22
C ALA A 87 0.10 -3.49 -18.09
N TRP A 88 1.12 -3.15 -17.32
CA TRP A 88 1.64 -1.79 -17.30
C TRP A 88 2.32 -1.46 -18.62
N TYR A 89 2.10 -0.23 -19.08
CA TYR A 89 2.71 0.31 -20.28
C TYR A 89 3.14 1.74 -20.08
N ARG A 90 4.38 2.01 -20.46
CA ARG A 90 4.95 3.34 -20.63
C ARG A 90 5.79 3.32 -21.90
N GLY A 91 5.64 4.35 -22.72
CA GLY A 91 6.52 4.57 -23.87
C GLY A 91 7.91 5.02 -23.43
N ASP A 92 8.83 5.09 -24.38
CA ASP A 92 10.18 5.56 -24.11
C ASP A 92 10.22 7.05 -23.75
N ALA A 93 11.25 7.44 -22.99
CA ALA A 93 11.53 8.84 -22.75
C ALA A 93 11.79 9.57 -24.08
N ASN A 94 11.27 10.79 -24.18
CA ASN A 94 11.55 11.65 -25.33
C ASN A 94 13.00 12.15 -25.30
N GLU A 95 13.45 12.80 -26.38
CA GLU A 95 14.80 13.37 -26.49
C GLU A 95 15.15 14.37 -25.38
N ALA A 96 14.14 14.97 -24.74
CA ALA A 96 14.32 15.88 -23.62
C ALA A 96 14.48 15.16 -22.26
N GLY A 97 14.42 13.83 -22.23
CA GLY A 97 14.49 13.00 -21.02
C GLY A 97 13.20 12.93 -20.21
N TRP A 98 12.06 13.29 -20.80
CA TRP A 98 10.75 13.20 -20.15
C TRP A 98 10.06 11.90 -20.54
N TRP A 99 9.58 11.18 -19.54
CA TRP A 99 8.81 9.98 -19.76
C TRP A 99 7.33 10.32 -20.00
N PRO A 100 6.64 9.64 -20.93
CA PRO A 100 5.19 9.77 -21.05
C PRO A 100 4.51 9.22 -19.80
N ALA A 101 3.27 9.64 -19.52
CA ALA A 101 2.49 9.09 -18.40
C ALA A 101 2.30 7.58 -18.57
N GLY A 102 2.54 6.83 -17.50
CA GLY A 102 2.33 5.38 -17.51
C GLY A 102 0.87 5.01 -17.27
N ASN A 103 0.42 3.94 -17.93
CA ASN A 103 -0.97 3.47 -17.90
C ASN A 103 -1.04 1.95 -17.85
N VAL A 104 -2.20 1.40 -17.47
CA VAL A 104 -2.47 -0.04 -17.62
C VAL A 104 -3.25 -0.28 -18.90
N LEU A 105 -2.71 -1.16 -19.75
CA LEU A 105 -3.37 -1.70 -20.93
C LEU A 105 -4.21 -2.92 -20.56
N MET A 106 -5.36 -3.05 -21.22
CA MET A 106 -6.19 -4.25 -21.23
C MET A 106 -6.07 -4.91 -22.61
N TYR A 107 -5.59 -6.14 -22.65
CA TYR A 107 -5.56 -6.96 -23.86
C TYR A 107 -6.97 -7.51 -24.12
N SER A 108 -7.66 -6.98 -25.13
CA SER A 108 -8.88 -7.61 -25.63
C SER A 108 -8.51 -8.90 -26.36
N SER A 109 -9.21 -9.99 -26.08
CA SER A 109 -9.06 -11.27 -26.76
C SER A 109 -9.68 -11.30 -28.16
N GLY A 110 -10.28 -10.19 -28.62
CA GLY A 110 -10.87 -10.06 -29.95
C GLY A 110 -9.91 -9.45 -30.97
N GLU A 111 -9.71 -10.14 -32.10
CA GLU A 111 -8.98 -9.60 -33.25
C GLU A 111 -9.64 -8.28 -33.72
N GLY A 112 -8.91 -7.16 -33.58
CA GLY A 112 -9.28 -5.88 -34.18
C GLY A 112 -9.71 -4.75 -33.24
N GLU A 113 -9.83 -4.97 -31.92
CA GLU A 113 -9.99 -3.85 -30.99
C GLU A 113 -8.61 -3.25 -30.65
N GLY A 114 -8.46 -1.94 -30.84
CA GLY A 114 -7.23 -1.21 -30.52
C GLY A 114 -6.85 -1.29 -29.03
N LEU A 115 -5.66 -0.81 -28.68
CA LEU A 115 -5.18 -0.73 -27.30
C LEU A 115 -6.17 0.05 -26.43
N ARG A 116 -6.71 -0.59 -25.38
CA ARG A 116 -7.62 0.05 -24.41
C ARG A 116 -6.87 0.28 -23.10
N TYR A 117 -6.95 1.51 -22.60
CA TYR A 117 -6.39 1.89 -21.31
C TYR A 117 -7.45 1.74 -20.22
N VAL A 118 -7.03 1.22 -19.08
CA VAL A 118 -7.88 1.17 -17.87
C VAL A 118 -7.86 2.55 -17.21
N ALA A 119 -9.03 3.02 -16.78
CA ALA A 119 -9.17 4.30 -16.11
C ALA A 119 -8.54 4.26 -14.71
N ALA A 120 -7.60 5.17 -14.45
CA ALA A 120 -6.98 5.33 -13.14
C ALA A 120 -7.97 5.99 -12.16
N TYR A 121 -8.00 5.49 -10.93
CA TYR A 121 -8.65 6.13 -9.79
C TYR A 121 -7.72 7.16 -9.15
N LYS A 122 -6.51 6.73 -8.77
CA LYS A 122 -5.48 7.57 -8.15
C LYS A 122 -4.08 7.09 -8.53
N GLN A 123 -3.15 8.03 -8.60
CA GLN A 123 -1.75 7.76 -8.87
C GLN A 123 -0.87 8.67 -8.01
N LEU A 124 0.06 8.07 -7.27
CA LEU A 124 1.01 8.79 -6.43
C LEU A 124 2.29 7.97 -6.24
N ALA A 125 3.37 8.65 -5.88
CA ALA A 125 4.61 7.97 -5.53
C ALA A 125 4.91 8.12 -4.03
N VAL A 126 5.43 7.05 -3.44
CA VAL A 126 5.83 6.99 -2.03
C VAL A 126 7.31 6.65 -1.98
N PHE A 127 8.06 7.46 -1.22
CA PHE A 127 9.51 7.33 -1.10
C PHE A 127 9.93 7.10 0.34
N SER A 128 10.90 6.21 0.55
CA SER A 128 11.67 6.13 1.78
C SER A 128 12.90 7.02 1.68
N CYS A 129 13.00 8.03 2.56
CA CYS A 129 14.00 9.11 2.45
C CYS A 129 15.01 9.16 3.61
N GLY A 130 15.09 8.08 4.40
CA GLY A 130 16.03 7.93 5.52
C GLY A 130 15.41 8.21 6.89
N PRO A 131 16.16 8.06 8.00
CA PRO A 131 15.59 7.97 9.34
C PRO A 131 14.92 9.24 9.89
N PHE A 132 15.26 10.43 9.36
CA PHE A 132 14.78 11.72 9.88
C PHE A 132 13.64 12.34 9.07
N LEU A 133 13.46 11.91 7.82
CA LEU A 133 12.27 12.15 7.01
C LEU A 133 11.87 10.82 6.38
N PRO A 134 11.23 9.91 7.14
CA PRO A 134 11.15 8.51 6.72
C PRO A 134 10.35 8.26 5.46
N ILE A 135 9.23 8.96 5.30
CA ILE A 135 8.34 8.79 4.15
C ILE A 135 7.97 10.14 3.55
N VAL A 136 8.18 10.26 2.24
CA VAL A 136 7.71 11.38 1.42
C VAL A 136 6.71 10.87 0.40
N VAL A 137 5.58 11.56 0.28
CA VAL A 137 4.54 11.31 -0.70
C VAL A 137 4.63 12.37 -1.78
N VAL A 138 4.60 11.94 -3.03
CA VAL A 138 4.55 12.79 -4.22
C VAL A 138 3.21 12.56 -4.90
N ASN A 139 2.37 13.60 -4.97
CA ASN A 139 1.03 13.51 -5.53
C ASN A 139 1.07 13.50 -7.07
N GLY A 140 1.11 12.31 -7.67
CA GLY A 140 1.18 12.09 -9.12
C GLY A 140 2.37 11.23 -9.55
N ASP A 141 2.61 11.19 -10.86
CA ASP A 141 3.73 10.46 -11.50
C ASP A 141 4.98 11.36 -11.67
N PRO A 142 6.03 11.15 -10.87
CA PRO A 142 7.25 11.98 -10.91
C PRO A 142 8.07 11.80 -12.19
N LEU A 143 7.83 10.76 -13.00
CA LEU A 143 8.51 10.55 -14.29
C LEU A 143 7.93 11.42 -15.41
N SER A 144 6.64 11.80 -15.30
CA SER A 144 5.94 12.55 -16.34
C SER A 144 5.66 14.02 -15.97
N ALA A 145 5.69 14.38 -14.68
CA ALA A 145 5.29 15.71 -14.22
C ALA A 145 6.38 16.42 -13.41
N GLY A 146 6.74 17.64 -13.83
CA GLY A 146 7.84 18.41 -13.25
C GLY A 146 7.53 19.29 -12.04
N SER A 147 6.26 19.42 -11.65
CA SER A 147 5.83 20.32 -10.56
C SER A 147 4.86 19.64 -9.62
N LEU A 148 5.26 18.49 -9.08
CA LEU A 148 4.46 17.75 -8.11
C LEU A 148 4.72 18.21 -6.67
N SER A 149 3.64 18.24 -5.89
CA SER A 149 3.68 18.47 -4.44
C SER A 149 4.40 17.31 -3.75
N ARG A 150 5.38 17.62 -2.90
CA ARG A 150 6.15 16.64 -2.11
C ARG A 150 5.91 16.94 -0.65
N THR A 151 5.31 15.99 0.05
CA THR A 151 4.90 16.21 1.43
C THR A 151 5.30 15.03 2.29
N PRO A 152 5.64 15.22 3.57
CA PRO A 152 5.83 14.09 4.47
C PRO A 152 4.56 13.25 4.52
N LEU A 153 4.69 11.95 4.80
CA LEU A 153 3.53 11.15 5.23
C LEU A 153 2.91 11.80 6.46
N LEU A 154 1.59 11.95 6.43
CA LEU A 154 0.81 12.46 7.55
C LEU A 154 -0.31 11.47 7.91
N PHE A 155 -0.89 11.68 9.09
CA PHE A 155 -2.03 10.92 9.57
C PHE A 155 -3.16 11.85 9.99
N HIS A 156 -4.35 11.62 9.46
CA HIS A 156 -5.59 12.21 9.94
C HIS A 156 -6.30 11.22 10.87
N HIS A 157 -6.80 11.71 12.01
CA HIS A 157 -7.53 10.89 12.98
C HIS A 157 -9.01 11.30 12.93
N PRO A 158 -9.86 10.54 12.21
CA PRO A 158 -11.27 10.89 12.05
C PRO A 158 -12.00 10.94 13.41
N PRO A 159 -12.71 12.03 13.75
CA PRO A 159 -13.35 12.18 15.06
C PRO A 159 -14.40 11.09 15.37
N LEU A 160 -15.08 10.58 14.35
CA LEU A 160 -16.13 9.57 14.46
C LEU A 160 -15.60 8.13 14.48
N GLN A 161 -14.31 7.95 14.25
CA GLN A 161 -13.65 6.65 14.08
C GLN A 161 -12.39 6.57 14.97
N PRO A 162 -12.57 6.63 16.31
CA PRO A 162 -11.44 6.74 17.23
C PRO A 162 -10.52 5.52 17.15
N GLY A 163 -9.21 5.78 17.09
CA GLY A 163 -8.17 4.74 17.00
C GLY A 163 -7.80 4.33 15.58
N ILE A 164 -8.52 4.81 14.55
CA ILE A 164 -8.12 4.64 13.15
C ILE A 164 -7.12 5.73 12.76
N SER A 165 -6.10 5.34 11.99
CA SER A 165 -5.15 6.26 11.35
C SER A 165 -5.43 6.32 9.86
N HIS A 166 -5.82 7.48 9.32
CA HIS A 166 -5.85 7.68 7.86
C HIS A 166 -4.48 8.18 7.40
N ALA A 167 -3.77 7.40 6.59
CA ALA A 167 -2.56 7.86 5.90
C ALA A 167 -2.95 8.83 4.79
N VAL A 168 -2.38 10.04 4.84
CA VAL A 168 -2.82 11.16 4.00
C VAL A 168 -1.65 12.05 3.57
N HIS A 169 -1.94 12.91 2.59
CA HIS A 169 -1.15 14.09 2.26
C HIS A 169 -2.05 15.34 2.38
N PRO A 170 -1.51 16.57 2.36
CA PRO A 170 -2.28 17.81 2.60
C PRO A 170 -3.46 18.05 1.64
N GLU A 171 -3.42 17.47 0.45
CA GLU A 171 -4.47 17.61 -0.58
C GLU A 171 -5.48 16.45 -0.54
N SER A 172 -5.33 15.50 0.38
CA SER A 172 -6.27 14.41 0.59
C SER A 172 -7.66 14.93 0.98
N ASN A 173 -8.70 14.22 0.52
CA ASN A 173 -10.10 14.56 0.80
C ASN A 173 -10.54 14.09 2.20
N MET A 174 -9.89 14.61 3.23
CA MET A 174 -10.13 14.27 4.63
C MET A 174 -11.50 14.78 5.12
N GLU A 175 -12.11 14.04 6.04
CA GLU A 175 -13.30 14.52 6.74
C GLU A 175 -13.00 15.80 7.56
N PRO A 176 -14.01 16.66 7.79
CA PRO A 176 -13.85 17.81 8.67
C PRO A 176 -13.39 17.40 10.08
N GLY A 177 -12.36 18.06 10.59
CA GLY A 177 -11.82 17.73 11.91
C GLY A 177 -10.47 18.39 12.17
N PRO A 178 -9.74 17.90 13.18
CA PRO A 178 -8.36 18.29 13.40
C PRO A 178 -7.51 18.09 12.15
N GLY A 179 -6.58 19.00 11.91
CA GLY A 179 -5.63 18.88 10.81
C GLY A 179 -4.76 17.62 10.93
N PRO A 180 -4.18 17.16 9.82
CA PRO A 180 -3.34 15.98 9.82
C PRO A 180 -2.06 16.19 10.64
N CYS A 181 -1.51 15.11 11.20
CA CYS A 181 -0.38 15.12 12.12
C CYS A 181 0.70 14.11 11.72
N LYS A 182 1.82 14.07 12.45
CA LYS A 182 2.95 13.17 12.17
C LYS A 182 2.93 11.88 12.99
N PHE A 183 1.79 11.47 13.55
CA PHE A 183 1.74 10.25 14.35
C PHE A 183 0.47 9.43 14.11
N VAL A 184 0.60 8.12 14.23
CA VAL A 184 -0.52 7.18 14.11
C VAL A 184 -1.45 7.27 15.33
N ALA A 185 -2.70 6.84 15.19
CA ALA A 185 -3.64 6.72 16.29
C ALA A 185 -3.33 5.49 17.15
N GLY A 186 -3.37 5.68 18.47
CA GLY A 186 -3.22 4.63 19.47
C GLY A 186 -1.77 4.25 19.82
N ALA A 187 -1.63 3.44 20.87
CA ALA A 187 -0.36 2.95 21.38
C ALA A 187 0.05 1.62 20.71
N ASN A 188 1.28 1.57 20.19
CA ASN A 188 1.91 0.37 19.64
C ASN A 188 1.03 -0.47 18.68
N PRO A 189 0.50 0.11 17.58
CA PRO A 189 -0.27 -0.65 16.59
C PRO A 189 0.53 -1.84 16.07
N SER A 190 -0.09 -3.01 15.91
CA SER A 190 0.63 -4.25 15.55
C SER A 190 1.24 -4.21 14.14
N TRP A 191 0.62 -3.46 13.23
CA TRP A 191 1.07 -3.27 11.85
C TRP A 191 2.14 -2.17 11.73
N MET A 192 2.25 -1.27 12.71
CA MET A 192 3.15 -0.11 12.61
C MET A 192 4.60 -0.56 12.44
N PRO A 193 5.19 -1.43 13.28
CA PRO A 193 6.59 -1.83 13.11
C PRO A 193 6.94 -2.34 11.71
N SER A 194 5.98 -2.91 10.98
CA SER A 194 6.17 -3.55 9.68
C SER A 194 5.62 -2.77 8.48
N LEU A 195 4.97 -1.62 8.68
CA LEU A 195 4.42 -0.76 7.61
C LEU A 195 4.74 0.72 7.76
N VAL A 196 4.98 1.21 8.98
CA VAL A 196 5.15 2.64 9.26
C VAL A 196 6.36 2.84 10.19
N PRO A 197 7.31 3.72 9.83
CA PRO A 197 8.49 3.97 10.64
C PRO A 197 8.15 4.37 12.09
N ALA A 198 8.97 3.91 13.04
CA ALA A 198 8.78 4.19 14.46
C ALA A 198 8.73 5.70 14.80
N ALA A 199 9.29 6.56 13.94
CA ALA A 199 9.20 8.01 14.06
C ALA A 199 7.74 8.55 14.06
N TYR A 200 6.79 7.79 13.53
CA TYR A 200 5.36 8.14 13.54
C TYR A 200 4.61 7.56 14.75
N SER A 201 5.31 7.01 15.75
CA SER A 201 4.66 6.50 16.96
C SER A 201 3.96 7.63 17.72
N ASN A 202 2.79 7.35 18.29
CA ASN A 202 2.06 8.32 19.10
C ASN A 202 2.68 8.47 20.49
N PRO A 203 3.18 9.65 20.88
CA PRO A 203 3.75 9.83 22.21
C PRO A 203 2.70 10.19 23.28
N TYR A 204 1.44 10.47 22.88
CA TYR A 204 0.45 11.11 23.75
C TYR A 204 -0.77 10.25 24.09
N ASN A 205 -0.97 9.08 23.45
CA ASN A 205 -2.24 8.36 23.54
C ASN A 205 -2.10 6.93 24.07
N PRO A 206 -2.69 6.61 25.24
CA PRO A 206 -2.70 5.25 25.78
C PRO A 206 -3.76 4.33 25.13
N ARG A 207 -4.65 4.84 24.28
CA ARG A 207 -5.74 4.04 23.69
C ARG A 207 -5.20 3.03 22.67
N PRO A 208 -5.85 1.86 22.49
CA PRO A 208 -5.50 0.94 21.41
C PRO A 208 -5.71 1.57 20.03
N SER A 209 -4.85 1.18 19.08
CA SER A 209 -5.14 1.40 17.67
C SER A 209 -6.25 0.47 17.20
N VAL A 210 -7.00 0.87 16.18
CA VAL A 210 -8.04 0.05 15.53
C VAL A 210 -7.55 -0.42 14.15
N GLY A 211 -6.70 0.36 13.51
CA GLY A 211 -6.09 0.03 12.24
C GLY A 211 -5.64 1.24 11.45
N LEU A 212 -5.22 0.95 10.22
CA LEU A 212 -4.72 1.89 9.24
C LEU A 212 -5.65 1.90 8.02
N SER A 213 -5.96 3.10 7.54
CA SER A 213 -6.74 3.36 6.33
C SER A 213 -6.26 4.66 5.67
N GLY A 214 -7.07 5.30 4.83
CA GLY A 214 -6.74 6.54 4.11
C GLY A 214 -6.43 6.30 2.64
N GLU A 215 -5.61 7.15 2.04
CA GLU A 215 -5.25 7.11 0.62
C GLU A 215 -4.74 5.73 0.21
N LEU A 216 -5.50 5.01 -0.62
CA LEU A 216 -5.19 3.63 -1.03
C LEU A 216 -3.76 3.49 -1.57
N PRO A 217 -3.28 4.36 -2.48
CA PRO A 217 -1.94 4.17 -3.00
C PRO A 217 -0.83 4.49 -1.99
N ILE A 218 -1.09 5.29 -0.94
CA ILE A 218 -0.11 5.47 0.15
C ILE A 218 0.04 4.16 0.91
N ILE A 219 -1.07 3.52 1.28
CA ILE A 219 -1.09 2.26 2.01
C ILE A 219 -0.37 1.15 1.23
N LEU A 220 -0.67 1.03 -0.07
CA LEU A 220 0.01 0.09 -0.95
C LEU A 220 1.51 0.39 -1.08
N GLY A 221 1.90 1.65 -1.16
CA GLY A 221 3.31 2.06 -1.16
C GLY A 221 4.04 1.69 0.12
N LEU A 222 3.42 1.88 1.29
CA LEU A 222 3.97 1.46 2.58
C LEU A 222 4.19 -0.05 2.65
N MET A 223 3.24 -0.84 2.13
CA MET A 223 3.37 -2.28 2.01
C MET A 223 4.53 -2.68 1.10
N ALA A 224 4.73 -1.98 -0.03
CA ALA A 224 5.77 -2.30 -1.01
C ALA A 224 7.20 -2.25 -0.44
N PHE A 225 7.47 -1.42 0.57
CA PHE A 225 8.77 -1.38 1.26
C PHE A 225 9.07 -2.60 2.12
N SER A 226 8.15 -3.57 2.19
CA SER A 226 8.30 -4.72 3.07
C SER A 226 9.56 -5.52 2.77
N GLU A 227 9.73 -5.96 1.53
CA GLU A 227 10.93 -6.68 1.12
C GLU A 227 12.02 -5.73 0.63
N SER A 228 13.24 -6.27 0.53
CA SER A 228 14.34 -5.56 -0.10
C SER A 228 14.15 -5.54 -1.60
N THR A 229 14.29 -4.37 -2.23
CA THR A 229 14.21 -4.26 -3.69
C THR A 229 15.45 -4.77 -4.43
N TYR A 230 16.51 -5.12 -3.71
CA TYR A 230 17.64 -5.84 -4.30
C TYR A 230 17.27 -7.26 -4.75
N GLU A 231 16.12 -7.78 -4.31
CA GLU A 231 15.60 -9.06 -4.74
C GLU A 231 14.50 -8.88 -5.79
N GLU A 232 14.70 -9.45 -6.98
CA GLU A 232 13.69 -9.44 -8.05
C GLU A 232 12.35 -9.99 -7.55
N GLY A 233 11.24 -9.35 -7.91
CA GLY A 233 9.89 -9.78 -7.49
C GLY A 233 9.54 -9.48 -6.02
N ALA A 234 10.24 -8.56 -5.35
CA ALA A 234 9.97 -8.16 -3.96
C ALA A 234 8.52 -7.70 -3.71
N VAL A 235 7.96 -6.93 -4.64
CA VAL A 235 6.56 -6.48 -4.61
C VAL A 235 5.62 -7.67 -4.76
N ASP A 236 5.84 -8.53 -5.76
CA ASP A 236 5.01 -9.70 -6.01
C ASP A 236 5.01 -10.66 -4.82
N ARG A 237 6.16 -10.94 -4.20
CA ARG A 237 6.23 -11.73 -2.95
C ARG A 237 5.46 -11.09 -1.79
N THR A 238 5.43 -9.76 -1.75
CA THR A 238 4.70 -9.04 -0.69
C THR A 238 3.20 -9.20 -0.83
N PHE A 239 2.66 -9.12 -2.05
CA PHE A 239 1.22 -9.10 -2.29
C PHE A 239 0.63 -10.45 -2.72
N LEU A 240 1.32 -11.19 -3.59
CA LEU A 240 0.90 -12.48 -4.12
C LEU A 240 1.43 -13.64 -3.27
N GLY A 241 2.64 -13.48 -2.72
CA GLY A 241 3.36 -14.54 -2.01
C GLY A 241 4.28 -15.34 -2.92
N ASP A 242 4.64 -16.54 -2.49
CA ASP A 242 5.42 -17.53 -3.23
C ASP A 242 4.79 -18.93 -3.07
N ASP A 243 5.43 -19.96 -3.63
CA ASP A 243 4.94 -21.34 -3.57
C ASP A 243 4.76 -21.87 -2.14
N ALA A 244 5.46 -21.29 -1.15
CA ALA A 244 5.44 -21.70 0.25
C ALA A 244 4.59 -20.77 1.14
N HIS A 245 4.44 -19.50 0.78
CA HIS A 245 3.84 -18.47 1.61
C HIS A 245 2.81 -17.64 0.85
N ARG A 246 1.69 -17.35 1.52
CA ARG A 246 0.69 -16.42 0.98
C ARG A 246 1.18 -14.98 1.07
N GLY A 247 0.64 -14.11 0.21
CA GLY A 247 0.79 -12.67 0.33
C GLY A 247 0.50 -12.13 1.74
N LYS A 248 1.22 -11.09 2.13
CA LYS A 248 1.23 -10.53 3.48
C LYS A 248 -0.01 -9.73 3.81
N TRP A 249 -0.68 -9.17 2.80
CA TRP A 249 -1.96 -8.49 2.97
C TRP A 249 -3.10 -9.38 2.47
N ARG A 250 -3.98 -9.78 3.39
CA ARG A 250 -5.16 -10.59 3.08
C ARG A 250 -6.24 -10.41 4.13
N ASP A 251 -7.49 -10.46 3.72
CA ASP A 251 -8.68 -10.33 4.57
C ASP A 251 -8.66 -9.07 5.46
N GLY A 252 -8.07 -7.98 4.95
CA GLY A 252 -7.89 -6.73 5.69
C GLY A 252 -6.85 -6.81 6.82
N HIS A 253 -6.02 -7.86 6.86
CA HIS A 253 -4.98 -8.06 7.86
C HIS A 253 -3.59 -8.05 7.23
N TRP A 254 -2.63 -7.52 7.99
CA TRP A 254 -1.22 -7.53 7.64
C TRP A 254 -0.47 -8.61 8.43
N TYR A 255 0.12 -9.56 7.72
CA TYR A 255 0.76 -10.76 8.27
C TYR A 255 2.28 -10.65 8.19
N ARG A 256 2.81 -9.62 8.84
CA ARG A 256 4.24 -9.44 9.05
C ARG A 256 4.49 -8.58 10.28
N ALA A 257 5.47 -8.97 11.09
CA ALA A 257 5.84 -8.23 12.30
C ALA A 257 7.20 -7.53 12.18
N GLU A 258 8.06 -7.98 11.26
CA GLU A 258 9.40 -7.43 11.10
C GLU A 258 9.41 -6.06 10.41
N ALA A 259 10.42 -5.27 10.75
CA ALA A 259 10.65 -3.98 10.12
C ALA A 259 10.79 -4.09 8.58
N PRO A 260 10.29 -3.10 7.81
CA PRO A 260 10.46 -3.06 6.36
C PRO A 260 11.94 -3.09 5.98
N ARG A 261 12.28 -3.93 4.99
CA ARG A 261 13.65 -4.06 4.48
C ARG A 261 13.96 -3.07 3.36
N GLY A 262 12.94 -2.47 2.77
CA GLY A 262 13.07 -1.44 1.74
C GLY A 262 13.23 -0.03 2.29
N TYR A 263 13.20 0.19 3.61
CA TYR A 263 13.46 1.52 4.15
C TYR A 263 14.94 1.87 4.12
N ALA A 264 15.24 3.10 3.72
CA ALA A 264 16.59 3.63 3.69
C ALA A 264 17.20 3.59 5.10
N PRO A 265 18.28 2.79 5.32
CA PRO A 265 18.84 2.57 6.66
C PRO A 265 19.59 3.78 7.21
N SER A 266 19.98 4.75 6.38
CA SER A 266 20.74 5.93 6.79
C SER A 266 20.36 7.17 6.00
N ALA A 267 20.76 8.34 6.49
CA ALA A 267 20.49 9.63 5.86
C ALA A 267 21.32 9.89 4.58
N SER A 268 22.36 9.09 4.33
CA SER A 268 23.18 9.19 3.11
C SER A 268 22.68 8.32 1.96
N GLU A 269 21.74 7.40 2.24
CA GLU A 269 21.17 6.53 1.22
C GLU A 269 20.25 7.31 0.28
N MET A 270 20.22 6.86 -0.97
CA MET A 270 19.34 7.41 -1.97
C MET A 270 17.88 7.08 -1.67
N PRO A 271 16.93 8.03 -1.89
CA PRO A 271 15.53 7.72 -1.72
C PRO A 271 15.08 6.56 -2.60
N LEU A 272 14.52 5.52 -1.98
CA LEU A 272 13.86 4.44 -2.70
C LEU A 272 12.39 4.82 -2.90
N GLY A 273 11.91 4.79 -4.14
CA GLY A 273 10.56 5.21 -4.49
C GLY A 273 9.77 4.14 -5.20
N PHE A 274 8.46 4.11 -4.93
CA PHE A 274 7.50 3.37 -5.75
C PHE A 274 6.49 4.33 -6.34
N LEU A 275 6.11 4.13 -7.61
CA LEU A 275 4.92 4.71 -8.22
C LEU A 275 3.77 3.72 -8.08
N ILE A 276 2.70 4.14 -7.41
CA ILE A 276 1.51 3.32 -7.19
C ILE A 276 0.39 3.91 -8.02
N THR A 277 -0.19 3.07 -8.89
CA THR A 277 -1.39 3.41 -9.64
C THR A 277 -2.51 2.48 -9.21
N VAL A 278 -3.59 3.05 -8.70
CA VAL A 278 -4.85 2.36 -8.38
C VAL A 278 -5.84 2.69 -9.49
N LEU A 279 -6.49 1.67 -10.03
CA LEU A 279 -7.40 1.77 -11.16
C LEU A 279 -8.73 1.10 -10.84
N TYR A 280 -9.77 1.58 -11.51
CA TYR A 280 -11.05 0.87 -11.52
C TYR A 280 -10.88 -0.52 -12.15
N ASP A 281 -11.63 -1.50 -11.65
CA ASP A 281 -11.69 -2.85 -12.18
C ASP A 281 -12.79 -2.94 -13.26
N PRO A 282 -12.42 -3.04 -14.56
CA PRO A 282 -13.40 -3.08 -15.63
C PRO A 282 -14.30 -4.32 -15.58
N GLU A 283 -13.87 -5.38 -14.90
CA GLU A 283 -14.66 -6.60 -14.72
C GLU A 283 -15.67 -6.50 -13.57
N ASN A 284 -15.65 -5.40 -12.81
CA ASN A 284 -16.54 -5.17 -11.69
C ASN A 284 -16.95 -3.69 -11.53
N PRO A 285 -17.55 -3.08 -12.58
CA PRO A 285 -17.83 -1.65 -12.60
C PRO A 285 -18.83 -1.20 -11.51
N GLU A 286 -19.69 -2.11 -11.03
CA GLU A 286 -20.68 -1.81 -9.99
C GLU A 286 -20.04 -1.55 -8.62
N TYR A 287 -18.94 -2.25 -8.29
CA TYR A 287 -18.26 -2.14 -7.00
C TYR A 287 -16.82 -1.63 -7.10
N SER A 288 -16.37 -1.24 -8.30
CA SER A 288 -15.08 -0.59 -8.57
C SER A 288 -15.28 0.77 -9.22
N ASN A 289 -15.98 1.66 -8.52
CA ASN A 289 -16.21 3.05 -8.93
C ASN A 289 -15.70 4.03 -7.86
N GLU A 290 -15.70 5.33 -8.19
CA GLU A 290 -15.18 6.38 -7.31
C GLU A 290 -15.82 6.35 -5.92
N GLY A 291 -17.13 6.14 -5.84
CA GLY A 291 -17.86 6.07 -4.59
C GLY A 291 -17.42 4.90 -3.71
N SER A 292 -17.34 3.71 -4.30
CA SER A 292 -16.92 2.49 -3.60
C SER A 292 -15.47 2.55 -3.12
N LEU A 293 -14.54 3.05 -3.95
CA LEU A 293 -13.14 3.17 -3.55
C LEU A 293 -12.93 4.28 -2.51
N ARG A 294 -13.65 5.40 -2.63
CA ARG A 294 -13.64 6.44 -1.59
C ARG A 294 -14.21 5.93 -0.28
N GLU A 295 -15.28 5.14 -0.30
CA GLU A 295 -15.81 4.54 0.92
C GLU A 295 -14.80 3.60 1.58
N MET A 296 -14.11 2.79 0.77
CA MET A 296 -13.03 1.92 1.23
C MET A 296 -11.85 2.69 1.88
N GLU A 297 -11.44 3.82 1.31
CA GLU A 297 -10.35 4.66 1.86
C GLU A 297 -10.70 5.33 3.18
N TRP A 298 -11.93 5.83 3.33
CA TRP A 298 -12.26 6.81 4.38
C TRP A 298 -13.21 6.30 5.45
N LYS A 299 -13.98 5.24 5.19
CA LYS A 299 -14.96 4.70 6.15
C LYS A 299 -14.60 3.32 6.68
N GLU A 300 -13.60 2.68 6.09
CA GLU A 300 -13.21 1.32 6.42
C GLU A 300 -11.78 1.23 6.91
N VAL A 301 -11.44 0.07 7.44
CA VAL A 301 -10.08 -0.25 7.90
C VAL A 301 -9.46 -1.19 6.88
N LEU A 302 -8.49 -0.66 6.12
CA LEU A 302 -7.73 -1.39 5.12
C LEU A 302 -6.76 -2.40 5.74
N VAL A 303 -6.15 -2.02 6.86
CA VAL A 303 -5.24 -2.87 7.65
C VAL A 303 -5.66 -2.84 9.11
N ARG A 304 -6.17 -3.98 9.58
CA ARG A 304 -6.67 -4.16 10.94
C ARG A 304 -5.53 -4.55 11.89
N GLU A 305 -5.72 -4.24 13.17
CA GLU A 305 -4.88 -4.81 14.23
C GLU A 305 -4.86 -6.35 14.17
N GLY A 306 -3.68 -6.91 14.33
CA GLY A 306 -3.47 -8.35 14.51
C GLY A 306 -3.87 -8.77 15.92
N ARG A 307 -4.41 -9.98 16.06
CA ARG A 307 -4.57 -10.60 17.38
C ARG A 307 -3.18 -10.92 17.92
N ARG A 308 -2.79 -10.28 19.02
CA ARG A 308 -1.63 -10.67 19.81
C ARG A 308 -1.91 -11.97 20.58
#